data_AF-A0A2E8VJH0-F1
#
_entry.id   AF-A0A2E8VJH0-F1
#
_cell.length_a   1.000
_cell.length_b   1.000
_cell.length_c   1.000
_cell.angle_alpha   90.00
_cell.angle_beta   90.00
_cell.angle_gamma   90.00
#
_symmetry.space_group_name_H-M   'P 1'
#
loop_
_entity.id
_entity.type
_entity.pdbx_description
1 polymer ?
#
loop_
_entity_poly.entity_id
_entity_poly.type
_entity_poly.pdbx_seq_one_letter_code
_entity_poly.pdbx_strand_id
1 'polypeptide(L)'
;MAETHQRHAWNCVGETLPLVFVIDAHDGVTDAIAECSCGQHALLNLLDWAGKHLQERVYTVSELATEPARVFLRNIRSDYCDLTRKAAEVEALGVAASAVSAVLGLSLPDLRVVATEKAHTRRPIWRVDLTEPGATGWHRRLQMPCASP
;
A
#
# COMPACT_ATOMS: atom_id res chain seq x y z
N MET A 1 12.71 1.13 25.47
CA MET A 1 11.36 1.73 25.36
C MET A 1 10.45 0.63 24.86
N ALA A 2 9.39 0.30 25.61
CA ALA A 2 8.51 -0.81 25.25
C ALA A 2 7.80 -0.47 23.93
N GLU A 3 8.12 -1.23 22.89
CA GLU A 3 7.35 -1.28 21.64
C GLU A 3 5.95 -1.75 22.01
N THR A 4 5.06 -0.79 22.23
CA THR A 4 3.64 -1.09 22.29
C THR A 4 3.30 -1.52 20.88
N HIS A 5 3.16 -2.83 20.66
CA HIS A 5 2.70 -3.39 19.39
C HIS A 5 1.32 -2.79 19.09
N GLN A 6 1.30 -1.62 18.46
CA GLN A 6 0.08 -0.98 18.01
C GLN A 6 -0.50 -1.87 16.93
N ARG A 7 -1.71 -2.34 17.17
CA ARG A 7 -2.44 -3.17 16.23
C ARG A 7 -2.88 -2.29 15.07
N HIS A 8 -2.09 -2.27 14.00
CA HIS A 8 -2.42 -1.51 12.80
C HIS A 8 -3.56 -2.14 12.00
N ALA A 9 -4.40 -1.31 11.38
CA ALA A 9 -5.56 -1.72 10.59
C ALA A 9 -5.17 -2.65 9.42
N TRP A 10 -4.03 -2.40 8.77
CA TRP A 10 -3.49 -3.26 7.70
C TRP A 10 -3.08 -4.67 8.14
N ASN A 11 -3.01 -4.91 9.46
CA ASN A 11 -2.77 -6.24 10.04
C ASN A 11 -4.09 -6.92 10.49
N CYS A 12 -5.25 -6.34 10.17
CA CYS A 12 -6.55 -6.78 10.67
C CYS A 12 -7.53 -7.00 9.53
N VAL A 13 -7.85 -8.27 9.24
CA VAL A 13 -8.90 -8.62 8.27
C VAL A 13 -10.25 -8.03 8.72
N GLY A 14 -10.96 -7.41 7.78
CA GLY A 14 -12.25 -6.74 7.99
C GLY A 14 -12.15 -5.25 8.31
N GLU A 15 -10.96 -4.74 8.64
CA GLU A 15 -10.76 -3.30 8.82
C GLU A 15 -10.77 -2.57 7.47
N THR A 16 -11.22 -1.32 7.49
CA THR A 16 -11.16 -0.43 6.33
C THR A 16 -9.89 0.39 6.39
N LEU A 17 -9.20 0.50 5.25
CA LEU A 17 -7.95 1.23 5.17
C LEU A 17 -8.12 2.51 4.32
N PRO A 18 -8.37 3.67 4.94
CA PRO A 18 -8.59 4.91 4.20
C PRO A 18 -7.31 5.36 3.50
N LEU A 19 -7.44 5.75 2.23
CA LEU A 19 -6.36 6.39 1.48
C LEU A 19 -6.40 7.89 1.74
N VAL A 20 -5.28 8.43 2.22
CA VAL A 20 -5.13 9.87 2.47
C VAL A 20 -4.50 10.59 1.28
N PHE A 21 -3.82 9.86 0.41
CA PHE A 21 -3.25 10.39 -0.82
C PHE A 21 -3.05 9.29 -1.85
N VAL A 22 -3.41 9.55 -3.11
CA VAL A 22 -3.16 8.64 -4.23
C VAL A 22 -1.97 9.17 -5.01
N ILE A 23 -0.88 8.40 -5.05
CA ILE A 23 0.36 8.77 -5.72
C ILE A 23 0.22 8.51 -7.23
N ASP A 24 -0.21 7.31 -7.55
CA ASP A 24 -0.47 6.82 -8.90
C ASP A 24 -1.73 5.96 -8.92
N ALA A 25 -2.48 6.06 -10.01
CA ALA A 25 -3.74 5.38 -10.23
C ALA A 25 -3.91 4.91 -11.68
N HIS A 26 -2.82 4.57 -12.35
CA HIS A 26 -2.89 3.95 -13.68
C HIS A 26 -3.67 2.63 -13.59
N ASP A 27 -4.84 2.57 -14.25
CA ASP A 27 -5.85 1.51 -14.11
C ASP A 27 -6.42 1.35 -12.68
N GLY A 28 -6.48 2.48 -11.96
CA GLY A 28 -6.89 2.62 -10.57
C GLY A 28 -5.70 2.59 -9.62
N VAL A 29 -5.92 2.80 -8.32
CA VAL A 29 -4.85 3.00 -7.31
C VAL A 29 -3.73 1.95 -7.34
N THR A 30 -2.56 2.34 -7.83
CA THR A 30 -1.33 1.51 -7.85
C THR A 30 -0.46 1.83 -6.66
N ASP A 31 -0.24 3.11 -6.39
CA ASP A 31 0.54 3.59 -5.25
C ASP A 31 -0.28 4.61 -4.45
N ALA A 32 -0.31 4.46 -3.13
CA ALA A 32 -1.04 5.36 -2.26
C ALA A 32 -0.45 5.45 -0.86
N ILE A 33 -0.83 6.49 -0.14
CA ILE A 33 -0.62 6.60 1.30
C ILE A 33 -1.93 6.25 1.98
N ALA A 34 -1.87 5.28 2.88
CA ALA A 34 -2.95 4.93 3.78
C ALA A 34 -2.67 5.44 5.19
N GLU A 35 -3.74 5.67 5.95
CA GLU A 35 -3.68 6.02 7.36
C GLU A 35 -4.40 4.95 8.19
N CYS A 36 -3.72 4.42 9.20
CA CYS A 36 -4.35 3.60 10.21
C CYS A 36 -5.17 4.47 11.16
N SER A 37 -6.22 3.91 11.75
CA SER A 37 -6.96 4.52 12.87
C SER A 37 -6.10 4.98 14.06
N CYS A 38 -4.85 4.50 14.20
CA CYS A 38 -3.91 4.97 15.21
C CYS A 38 -3.08 6.20 14.78
N GLY A 39 -3.33 6.76 13.60
CA GLY A 39 -2.59 7.89 13.01
C GLY A 39 -1.28 7.51 12.31
N GLN A 40 -0.92 6.22 12.32
CA GLN A 40 0.28 5.73 11.62
C GLN A 40 0.02 5.70 10.11
N HIS A 41 0.97 6.19 9.33
CA HIS A 41 0.88 6.21 7.88
C HIS A 41 1.64 5.02 7.29
N ALA A 42 1.15 4.52 6.17
CA ALA A 42 1.83 3.50 5.38
C ALA A 42 1.78 3.84 3.89
N LEU A 43 2.88 3.53 3.21
CA LEU A 43 2.97 3.49 1.77
C LEU A 43 2.44 2.14 1.29
N LEU A 44 1.44 2.18 0.42
CA LEU A 44 0.92 1.05 -0.32
C LEU A 44 1.51 1.05 -1.72
N ASN A 45 2.05 -0.10 -2.13
CA ASN A 45 2.50 -0.32 -3.50
C ASN A 45 1.85 -1.58 -4.06
N LEU A 46 1.23 -1.48 -5.23
CA LEU A 46 0.55 -2.59 -5.86
C LEU A 46 1.55 -3.70 -6.20
N LEU A 47 1.19 -4.90 -5.81
CA LEU A 47 1.90 -6.14 -6.11
C LEU A 47 1.14 -7.03 -7.07
N ASP A 48 -0.19 -6.99 -7.08
CA ASP A 48 -0.98 -7.80 -8.00
C ASP A 48 -2.39 -7.23 -8.15
N TRP A 49 -2.91 -7.33 -9.37
CA TRP A 49 -4.33 -7.19 -9.65
C TRP A 49 -4.96 -8.53 -9.30
N ALA A 50 -5.84 -8.59 -8.30
CA ALA A 50 -6.30 -9.87 -7.78
C ALA A 50 -7.83 -9.99 -7.78
N GLY A 51 -8.31 -11.21 -7.53
CA GLY A 51 -9.72 -11.48 -7.34
C GLY A 51 -10.59 -11.43 -8.60
N LYS A 52 -11.86 -11.78 -8.41
CA LYS A 52 -12.87 -11.83 -9.47
C LYS A 52 -13.20 -10.40 -9.95
N HIS A 53 -13.26 -10.18 -11.27
CA HIS A 53 -13.63 -8.88 -11.87
C HIS A 53 -12.79 -7.67 -11.38
N LEU A 54 -11.53 -7.88 -11.01
CA LEU A 54 -10.62 -6.83 -10.52
C LEU A 54 -11.13 -6.10 -9.26
N GLN A 55 -11.96 -6.77 -8.47
CA GLN A 55 -12.52 -6.23 -7.23
C GLN A 55 -11.56 -6.35 -6.04
N GLU A 56 -10.38 -6.95 -6.22
CA GLU A 56 -9.39 -7.07 -5.17
C GLU A 56 -8.01 -6.66 -5.69
N ARG A 57 -7.16 -6.17 -4.80
CA ARG A 57 -5.79 -5.80 -5.13
C ARG A 57 -4.86 -6.20 -4.01
N VAL A 58 -3.68 -6.68 -4.38
CA VAL A 58 -2.63 -7.03 -3.42
C VAL A 58 -1.64 -5.88 -3.34
N TYR A 59 -1.33 -5.43 -2.13
CA TYR A 59 -0.37 -4.37 -1.87
C TYR A 59 0.71 -4.83 -0.91
N THR A 60 1.94 -4.33 -1.09
CA THR A 60 2.88 -4.23 0.03
C THR A 60 2.54 -3.04 0.90
N VAL A 61 2.86 -3.16 2.19
CA VAL A 61 2.77 -2.11 3.19
C VAL A 61 4.16 -1.81 3.71
N SER A 62 4.59 -0.56 3.54
CA SER A 62 5.79 -0.03 4.19
C SER A 62 5.38 1.11 5.10
N GLU A 63 5.72 1.05 6.39
CA GLU A 63 5.39 2.10 7.32
C GLU A 63 6.19 3.36 7.01
N LEU A 64 5.53 4.51 7.12
CA LEU A 64 6.16 5.81 6.96
C LEU A 64 6.38 6.41 8.33
N ALA A 65 7.62 6.82 8.63
CA ALA A 65 7.83 7.64 9.83
C ALA A 65 6.94 8.89 9.77
N THR A 66 6.42 9.31 10.93
CA THR A 66 5.43 10.39 11.04
C THR A 66 5.90 11.68 10.36
N GLU A 67 7.16 12.05 10.55
CA GLU A 67 7.69 13.30 10.00
C GLU A 67 7.80 13.27 8.46
N PRO A 68 8.43 12.27 7.82
CA PRO A 68 8.40 12.13 6.36
C PRO A 68 7.00 12.16 5.74
N ALA A 69 6.04 11.43 6.31
CA ALA A 69 4.66 11.42 5.81
C ALA A 69 4.03 12.83 5.87
N ARG A 70 4.19 13.52 7.00
CA ARG A 70 3.67 14.89 7.17
C ARG A 70 4.33 15.89 6.23
N VAL A 71 5.64 15.81 6.06
CA VAL A 71 6.38 16.69 5.14
C VAL A 71 5.91 16.49 3.71
N PHE A 72 5.80 15.23 3.26
CA PHE A 72 5.29 14.92 1.92
C PHE A 72 3.87 15.44 1.71
N LEU A 73 2.94 15.10 2.61
CA LEU A 73 1.53 15.50 2.51
C LEU A 73 1.36 17.02 2.52
N ARG A 74 2.21 17.76 3.23
CA ARG A 74 2.25 19.21 3.19
C ARG A 74 2.80 19.73 1.86
N ASN A 75 3.95 19.21 1.41
CA ASN A 75 4.63 19.69 0.22
C ASN A 75 3.79 19.46 -1.04
N ILE A 76 3.12 18.32 -1.15
CA ILE A 76 2.34 17.95 -2.34
C ILE A 76 1.04 18.76 -2.49
N ARG A 77 0.56 19.39 -1.41
CA ARG A 77 -0.61 20.29 -1.41
C ARG A 77 -0.26 21.72 -1.78
N SER A 78 1.02 22.08 -1.76
CA SER A 78 1.47 23.41 -2.16
C SER A 78 1.56 23.49 -3.68
N ASP A 79 1.26 24.66 -4.24
CA ASP A 79 1.51 24.90 -5.66
C ASP A 79 3.01 24.93 -5.95
N TYR A 80 3.43 24.28 -7.04
CA TYR A 80 4.80 24.30 -7.52
C TYR A 80 4.83 24.47 -9.05
N CYS A 81 5.69 25.36 -9.54
CA CYS A 81 5.92 25.58 -10.97
C CYS A 81 6.85 24.53 -11.60
N ASP A 82 7.53 23.74 -10.77
CA ASP A 82 8.46 22.68 -11.20
C ASP A 82 7.70 21.37 -11.41
N LEU A 83 7.58 20.96 -12.67
CA LEU A 83 6.91 19.72 -13.07
C LEU A 83 7.57 18.45 -12.52
N THR A 84 8.84 18.53 -12.11
CA THR A 84 9.59 17.39 -11.54
C THR A 84 9.43 17.24 -10.03
N ARG A 85 8.92 18.28 -9.36
CA ARG A 85 8.75 18.33 -7.90
C ARG A 85 7.97 17.12 -7.37
N LYS A 86 6.85 16.77 -8.00
CA LYS A 86 6.02 15.63 -7.60
C LYS A 86 6.81 14.32 -7.61
N ALA A 87 7.57 14.07 -8.68
CA ALA A 87 8.37 12.86 -8.81
C ALA A 87 9.46 12.80 -7.73
N ALA A 88 10.15 13.91 -7.48
CA ALA A 88 11.19 13.99 -6.45
C ALA A 88 10.64 13.77 -5.02
N GLU A 89 9.47 14.34 -4.69
CA GLU A 89 8.85 14.14 -3.37
C GLU A 89 8.39 12.68 -3.19
N VAL A 90 7.88 12.03 -4.25
CA VAL A 90 7.50 10.61 -4.22
C VAL A 90 8.73 9.71 -4.06
N GLU A 91 9.83 10.02 -4.75
CA GLU A 91 11.09 9.29 -4.59
C GLU A 91 11.63 9.42 -3.16
N ALA A 92 11.66 10.64 -2.62
CA ALA A 92 12.08 10.91 -1.24
C ALA A 92 11.21 10.16 -0.21
N LEU A 93 9.89 10.11 -0.43
CA LEU A 93 8.97 9.34 0.39
C LEU A 93 9.30 7.83 0.35
N GLY A 94 9.55 7.29 -0.84
CA GLY A 94 9.94 5.89 -1.02
C GLY A 94 11.26 5.53 -0.35
N VAL A 95 12.24 6.44 -0.33
CA VAL A 95 13.51 6.28 0.41
C VAL A 95 13.30 6.33 1.93
N ALA A 96 12.36 7.14 2.41
CA ALA A 96 12.04 7.29 3.83
C ALA A 96 11.15 6.16 4.39
N ALA A 97 10.52 5.37 3.52
CA ALA A 97 9.68 4.24 3.92
C ALA A 97 10.50 3.13 4.60
N SER A 98 9.89 2.48 5.59
CA SER A 98 10.48 1.33 6.25
C SER A 98 10.64 0.15 5.29
N ALA A 99 11.28 -0.92 5.78
CA ALA A 99 11.10 -2.24 5.19
C ALA A 99 9.60 -2.58 5.09
N VAL A 100 9.25 -3.39 4.10
CA VAL A 100 7.89 -3.92 3.96
C VAL A 100 7.57 -4.70 5.22
N SER A 101 6.50 -4.28 5.91
CA SER A 101 6.04 -4.89 7.17
C SER A 101 4.90 -5.89 6.93
N ALA A 102 4.15 -5.75 5.83
CA ALA A 102 3.08 -6.65 5.47
C ALA A 102 2.81 -6.69 3.96
N VAL A 103 2.15 -7.75 3.52
CA VAL A 103 1.44 -7.84 2.25
C VAL A 103 -0.03 -8.03 2.57
N LEU A 104 -0.92 -7.30 1.91
CA LEU A 104 -2.35 -7.40 2.16
C LEU A 104 -3.16 -7.42 0.88
N GLY A 105 -4.33 -8.04 0.96
CA GLY A 105 -5.39 -7.91 -0.02
C GLY A 105 -6.38 -6.83 0.43
N LEU A 106 -6.71 -5.89 -0.46
CA LEU A 106 -7.83 -4.96 -0.29
C LEU A 106 -8.95 -5.32 -1.25
N SER A 107 -10.17 -5.32 -0.74
CA SER A 107 -11.38 -5.30 -1.56
C SER A 107 -11.65 -3.88 -2.08
N LEU A 108 -12.25 -3.79 -3.25
CA LEU A 108 -12.69 -2.56 -3.88
C LEU A 108 -14.22 -2.54 -4.01
N PRO A 109 -14.84 -1.34 -4.01
CA PRO A 109 -14.22 -0.03 -3.79
C PRO A 109 -13.96 0.29 -2.31
N ASP A 110 -14.40 -0.59 -1.39
CA ASP A 110 -14.50 -0.29 0.05
C ASP A 110 -13.16 -0.24 0.79
N LEU A 111 -12.07 -0.67 0.15
CA LEU A 111 -10.71 -0.71 0.72
C LEU A 111 -10.65 -1.49 2.04
N ARG A 112 -11.50 -2.52 2.16
CA ARG A 112 -11.50 -3.41 3.31
C ARG A 112 -10.42 -4.47 3.15
N VAL A 113 -9.64 -4.68 4.19
CA VAL A 113 -8.60 -5.71 4.26
C VAL A 113 -9.25 -7.09 4.23
N VAL A 114 -8.99 -7.86 3.18
CA VAL A 114 -9.54 -9.22 3.00
C VAL A 114 -8.54 -10.30 3.39
N ALA A 115 -7.25 -10.00 3.30
CA ALA A 115 -6.17 -10.88 3.73
C ALA A 115 -4.93 -10.06 4.12
N THR A 116 -4.08 -10.62 4.97
CA THR A 116 -2.80 -9.98 5.35
C THR A 116 -1.80 -11.05 5.77
N GLU A 117 -0.54 -10.86 5.37
CA GLU A 117 0.61 -11.67 5.75
C GLU A 117 1.74 -10.74 6.17
N LYS A 118 2.35 -11.00 7.32
CA LYS A 118 3.52 -10.24 7.76
C LYS A 118 4.69 -10.51 6.83
N ALA A 119 5.37 -9.44 6.43
CA ALA A 119 6.60 -9.50 5.67
C ALA A 119 7.69 -8.75 6.44
N HIS A 120 8.93 -9.21 6.31
CA HIS A 120 10.09 -8.51 6.85
C HIS A 120 11.17 -8.47 5.77
N THR A 121 10.91 -7.72 4.70
CA THR A 121 11.85 -7.57 3.59
C THR A 121 12.11 -6.08 3.35
N ARG A 122 13.38 -5.68 3.24
CA ARG A 122 13.75 -4.27 3.11
C ARG A 122 13.25 -3.60 1.83
N ARG A 123 13.02 -4.39 0.80
CA ARG A 123 12.42 -3.96 -0.46
C ARG A 123 11.69 -5.15 -1.05
N PRO A 124 10.45 -4.99 -1.53
CA PRO A 124 10.00 -5.90 -2.52
C PRO A 124 10.70 -5.50 -3.83
N ILE A 125 11.55 -6.36 -4.40
CA ILE A 125 12.03 -6.26 -5.80
C ILE A 125 10.88 -6.60 -6.79
N TRP A 126 9.63 -6.55 -6.36
CA TRP A 126 8.49 -7.22 -7.01
C TRP A 126 7.58 -6.25 -7.75
N ARG A 127 8.09 -5.13 -8.25
CA ARG A 127 7.50 -4.53 -9.46
C ARG A 127 7.87 -5.45 -10.63
N VAL A 128 7.32 -6.66 -10.61
CA VAL A 128 7.17 -7.47 -11.82
C VAL A 128 6.15 -6.72 -12.64
N ASP A 129 6.42 -6.49 -13.92
CA ASP A 129 5.43 -5.90 -14.82
C ASP A 129 4.13 -6.70 -14.69
N LEU A 130 3.11 -6.07 -14.09
CA LEU A 130 1.80 -6.66 -13.85
C LEU A 130 1.08 -6.75 -15.18
N THR A 131 1.50 -7.70 -16.00
CA THR A 131 0.99 -7.94 -17.34
C THR A 131 -0.36 -8.63 -17.30
N GLU A 132 -0.60 -9.46 -16.28
CA GLU A 132 -1.84 -10.22 -16.10
C GLU A 132 -2.28 -10.25 -14.62
N PRO A 133 -3.59 -10.13 -14.32
CA PRO A 133 -4.11 -10.29 -12.97
C PRO A 133 -3.83 -11.68 -12.37
N GLY A 134 -3.36 -11.72 -11.13
CA GLY A 134 -3.11 -12.95 -10.38
C GLY A 134 -1.80 -13.65 -10.73
N ALA A 135 -1.00 -13.08 -11.65
CA ALA A 135 0.21 -13.70 -12.19
C ALA A 135 1.31 -13.91 -11.14
N THR A 136 1.27 -13.15 -10.03
CA THR A 136 2.31 -13.22 -9.00
C THR A 136 2.08 -14.36 -7.99
N GLY A 137 0.89 -14.99 -8.01
CA GLY A 137 0.53 -16.07 -7.08
C GLY A 137 0.23 -15.62 -5.65
N TRP A 138 0.25 -14.30 -5.38
CA TRP A 138 -0.07 -13.74 -4.06
C TRP A 138 -1.47 -14.10 -3.58
N HIS A 139 -2.42 -14.23 -4.49
CA HIS A 139 -3.79 -14.65 -4.15
C HIS A 139 -3.83 -16.00 -3.43
N ARG A 140 -3.09 -17.00 -3.96
CA ARG A 140 -2.97 -18.31 -3.34
C ARG A 140 -2.25 -18.23 -2.00
N ARG A 141 -1.19 -17.43 -1.94
CA ARG A 141 -0.35 -17.28 -0.75
C ARG A 141 -1.09 -16.62 0.41
N LEU A 142 -1.85 -15.58 0.13
CA LEU A 142 -2.73 -14.89 1.09
C LEU A 142 -3.98 -15.71 1.43
N GLN A 143 -4.14 -16.91 0.87
CA GLN A 143 -5.34 -17.74 0.98
C GLN A 143 -6.62 -16.96 0.64
N MET A 144 -6.50 -15.97 -0.25
CA MET A 144 -7.64 -15.25 -0.76
C MET A 144 -8.48 -16.25 -1.56
N PRO A 145 -9.81 -16.19 -1.47
CA PRO A 145 -10.68 -17.18 -2.08
C PRO A 145 -10.44 -17.22 -3.59
N CYS A 146 -9.64 -18.19 -4.08
CA CYS A 146 -9.39 -18.43 -5.49
C CYS A 146 -10.73 -18.46 -6.22
N ALA A 147 -10.89 -17.57 -7.20
CA ALA A 147 -12.02 -17.63 -8.09
C ALA A 147 -12.06 -19.04 -8.68
N SER A 148 -13.05 -19.83 -8.28
CA SER A 148 -13.37 -21.05 -9.01
C SER A 148 -13.84 -20.62 -10.40
N PRO A 149 -13.41 -21.34 -11.46
CA PRO A 149 -13.71 -20.98 -12.84
C PRO A 149 -15.21 -20.84 -13.13
#